data_AF-A0A1X3DD61-F1
#
_entry.id   AF-A0A1X3DD61-F1
#
_cell.length_a   1.000
_cell.length_b   1.000
_cell.length_c   1.000
_cell.angle_alpha   90.00
_cell.angle_beta   90.00
_cell.angle_gamma   90.00
#
_symmetry.space_group_name_H-M   'P 1'
#
loop_
_entity.id
_entity.type
_entity.pdbx_description
1 polymer ?
#
loop_
_entity_poly.entity_id
_entity_poly.type
_entity_poly.pdbx_seq_one_letter_code
_entity_poly.pdbx_strand_id
1 'polypeptide(L)' 'MQQRELITLAALGGCEKQLCVHIYTSLNVGWSKQQVIETFMQCIPYVGFPKALNTVYAAEEVLAASGEEDKP' A
#
# COMPACT_ATOMS: atom_id res chain seq x y z
N MET A 1 12.30 9.97 -3.86
CA MET A 1 11.01 9.98 -3.13
C MET A 1 10.33 8.61 -3.19
N GLN A 2 10.05 8.07 -4.38
CA GLN A 2 9.39 6.76 -4.59
C GLN A 2 9.94 5.61 -3.73
N GLN A 3 11.26 5.45 -3.67
CA GLN A 3 11.91 4.37 -2.92
C GLN A 3 11.72 4.46 -1.40
N ARG A 4 11.47 5.65 -0.86
CA ARG A 4 11.20 5.86 0.58
C ARG A 4 9.79 5.43 0.95
N GLU A 5 8.82 5.70 0.06
CA GLU A 5 7.44 5.28 0.29
C GLU A 5 7.29 3.76 0.17
N LEU A 6 8.01 3.10 -0.74
CA LEU A 6 8.11 1.63 -0.78
C LEU A 6 8.46 1.03 0.59
N ILE A 7 9.57 1.51 1.18
CA ILE A 7 10.07 1.01 2.47
C ILE A 7 9.05 1.28 3.58
N THR A 8 8.39 2.43 3.51
CA THR A 8 7.41 2.85 4.52
C THR A 8 6.15 1.99 4.43
N LEU A 9 5.61 1.73 3.23
CA LEU A 9 4.49 0.83 3.01
C LEU A 9 4.83 -0.58 3.50
N ALA A 10 6.00 -1.12 3.13
CA ALA A 10 6.44 -2.43 3.58
C ALA A 10 6.53 -2.53 5.13
N ALA A 11 6.97 -1.46 5.81
CA ALA A 11 7.09 -1.43 7.26
C ALA A 11 5.75 -1.24 8.00
N LEU A 12 4.74 -0.63 7.36
CA LEU A 12 3.45 -0.30 7.97
C LEU A 12 2.44 -1.45 7.97
N GLY A 13 2.81 -2.66 7.52
CA GLY A 13 1.92 -3.82 7.63
C GLY A 13 1.38 -4.00 9.06
N GLY A 14 0.07 -3.81 9.25
CA GLY A 14 -0.64 -3.81 10.54
C GLY A 14 -0.81 -2.46 11.26
N CYS A 15 -0.47 -1.34 10.63
CA CYS A 15 -0.73 0.02 11.12
C CYS A 15 -1.72 0.74 10.18
N GLU A 16 -2.94 0.20 10.08
CA GLU A 16 -3.94 0.53 9.05
C GLU A 16 -4.24 2.04 8.95
N LYS A 17 -4.30 2.76 10.08
CA LYS A 17 -4.56 4.22 10.08
C LYS A 17 -3.43 5.02 9.42
N GLN A 18 -2.18 4.63 9.64
CA GLN A 18 -1.02 5.27 9.04
C GLN A 18 -0.87 4.88 7.56
N LEU A 19 -1.30 3.66 7.21
CA LEU A 19 -1.26 3.13 5.86
C LEU A 19 -1.97 4.06 4.86
N CYS A 20 -3.15 4.58 5.24
CA CYS A 20 -3.94 5.48 4.40
C CYS A 20 -3.12 6.67 3.89
N VAL A 21 -2.43 7.38 4.77
CA VAL A 21 -1.66 8.59 4.43
C VAL A 21 -0.51 8.27 3.48
N HIS A 22 0.17 7.15 3.70
CA HIS A 22 1.30 6.73 2.86
C HIS A 22 0.85 6.19 1.50
N ILE A 23 -0.32 5.54 1.41
CA ILE A 23 -0.92 5.13 0.14
C ILE A 23 -1.26 6.38 -0.69
N TYR A 24 -1.97 7.36 -0.13
CA TYR A 24 -2.25 8.62 -0.81
C TYR A 24 -0.98 9.35 -1.25
N THR A 25 0.04 9.40 -0.39
CA THR A 25 1.33 10.00 -0.72
C THR A 25 2.01 9.26 -1.86
N SER A 26 1.95 7.93 -1.87
CA SER A 26 2.54 7.07 -2.91
C SER A 26 1.90 7.32 -4.29
N LEU A 27 0.57 7.39 -4.34
CA LEU A 27 -0.17 7.69 -5.57
C LEU A 27 0.15 9.10 -6.11
N ASN A 28 0.23 10.09 -5.21
CA ASN A 28 0.62 11.46 -5.56
C ASN A 28 2.06 11.56 -6.10
N VAL A 29 2.97 10.68 -5.69
CA VAL A 29 4.34 10.60 -6.24
C VAL A 29 4.46 9.67 -7.44
N GLY A 30 3.32 9.24 -8.01
CA GLY A 30 3.24 8.55 -9.30
C GLY A 30 3.28 7.03 -9.21
N TRP A 31 2.97 6.42 -8.06
CA TRP A 31 2.81 4.98 -7.97
C TRP A 31 1.45 4.55 -8.49
N SER A 32 1.39 3.39 -9.14
CA SER A 32 0.12 2.76 -9.49
C SER A 32 -0.46 1.99 -8.30
N LYS A 33 -1.76 1.73 -8.36
CA LYS A 33 -2.44 0.88 -7.36
C LYS A 33 -1.81 -0.51 -7.29
N GLN A 34 -1.49 -1.06 -8.45
CA GLN A 34 -0.88 -2.38 -8.56
C GLN A 34 0.48 -2.44 -7.86
N GLN A 35 1.32 -1.41 -8.01
CA GLN A 35 2.63 -1.34 -7.34
C GLN A 35 2.49 -1.33 -5.81
N VAL A 36 1.48 -0.65 -5.28
CA VAL A 36 1.18 -0.63 -3.83
C VAL A 36 0.77 -2.03 -3.36
N ILE A 37 -0.14 -2.71 -4.06
CA ILE A 37 -0.60 -4.06 -3.71
C ILE A 37 0.53 -5.08 -3.82
N GLU A 38 1.32 -5.04 -4.90
CA GLU A 38 2.47 -5.92 -5.11
C GLU A 38 3.52 -5.75 -4.01
N THR A 39 3.73 -4.52 -3.52
CA THR A 39 4.64 -4.26 -2.40
C THR A 39 4.20 -5.03 -1.15
N PHE A 40 2.91 -5.03 -0.83
CA PHE A 40 2.39 -5.80 0.31
C PHE A 40 2.45 -7.31 0.07
N MET A 41 2.22 -7.77 -1.16
CA MET A 41 2.37 -9.18 -1.50
C MET A 41 3.82 -9.67 -1.34
N GLN A 42 4.81 -8.86 -1.73
CA GLN A 42 6.22 -9.17 -1.49
C GLN A 42 6.60 -9.18 0.00
N CYS A 43 5.79 -8.56 0.86
CA CYS A 43 5.99 -8.58 2.31
C CYS A 43 5.48 -9.86 2.99
N ILE A 44 4.63 -10.67 2.34
CA ILE A 44 4.07 -11.93 2.88
C ILE A 44 5.11 -12.81 3.63
N PRO A 45 6.30 -13.11 3.06
CA PRO A 45 7.28 -13.95 3.75
C PRO A 45 7.89 -13.31 5.02
N TYR A 46 7.78 -11.99 5.19
CA TYR A 46 8.37 -11.26 6.31
C TYR A 46 7.36 -10.96 7.42
N VAL A 47 6.10 -10.67 7.06
CA VAL A 47 5.05 -10.29 8.02
C VAL A 47 4.00 -11.38 8.24
N GLY A 48 4.02 -12.44 7.42
CA GLY A 48 3.03 -13.51 7.42
C GLY A 48 1.80 -13.21 6.57
N PHE A 49 1.22 -14.26 6.00
CA PHE A 49 0.06 -14.17 5.10
C PHE A 49 -1.14 -13.41 5.70
N PRO A 50 -1.61 -13.67 6.94
CA PRO A 50 -2.79 -12.99 7.46
C PRO A 50 -2.61 -11.47 7.58
N LYS A 51 -1.41 -11.02 8.00
CA LYS A 51 -1.13 -9.60 8.20
C LYS A 51 -0.97 -8.85 6.88
N ALA A 52 -0.32 -9.48 5.91
CA ALA A 52 -0.20 -8.95 4.55
C ALA A 52 -1.59 -8.84 3.89
N LEU A 53 -2.45 -9.85 4.04
CA LEU A 53 -3.80 -9.84 3.48
C LEU A 53 -4.68 -8.73 4.07
N ASN A 54 -4.66 -8.54 5.40
CA ASN A 54 -5.37 -7.42 6.04
C ASN A 54 -4.89 -6.07 5.52
N THR A 55 -3.57 -5.94 5.29
CA THR A 55 -2.97 -4.71 4.76
C THR A 55 -3.41 -4.45 3.32
N VAL A 56 -3.54 -5.51 2.50
CA VAL A 56 -4.09 -5.43 1.14
C VAL A 56 -5.55 -4.98 1.16
N TYR A 57 -6.40 -5.55 2.02
CA TYR A 57 -7.79 -5.12 2.12
C TYR A 57 -7.92 -3.65 2.57
N ALA A 58 -7.15 -3.24 3.58
CA ALA A 58 -7.11 -1.85 4.00
C ALA A 58 -6.64 -0.92 2.87
N ALA A 59 -5.68 -1.36 2.06
CA ALA A 59 -5.24 -0.61 0.90
C ALA A 59 -6.34 -0.48 -0.16
N GLU A 60 -7.07 -1.56 -0.47
CA GLU A 60 -8.20 -1.52 -1.40
C GLU A 60 -9.31 -0.57 -0.95
N GLU A 61 -9.65 -0.54 0.33
CA GLU A 61 -10.64 0.39 0.88
C GLU A 61 -10.23 1.86 0.66
N VAL A 62 -8.95 2.17 0.90
CA VAL A 62 -8.40 3.51 0.69
C VAL A 62 -8.41 3.88 -0.79
N LEU A 63 -8.03 2.94 -1.66
CA LEU A 63 -7.97 3.12 -3.11
C LEU A 63 -9.36 3.22 -3.75
N ALA A 64 -10.38 2.60 -3.16
CA ALA A 64 -11.78 2.76 -3.57
C ALA A 64 -12.32 4.14 -3.16
N ALA A 65 -11.92 4.64 -1.98
CA ALA A 65 -12.29 5.96 -1.50
C ALA A 65 -11.60 7.12 -2.25
N SER A 66 -10.39 6.90 -2.80
CA SER A 66 -9.61 7.95 -3.47
C SER A 66 -10.09 8.29 -4.88
N GLY A 67 -10.96 7.48 -5.49
CA GLY A 67 -11.52 7.72 -6.84
C GLY A 67 -10.49 7.72 -7.97
N GLU A 68 -9.23 7.41 -7.71
CA GLU A 68 -8.18 7.32 -8.73
C GLU A 68 -8.40 6.04 -9.54
N GLU A 69 -8.58 6.10 -10.85
CA GLU A 69 -8.48 4.90 -11.70
C GLU A 69 -7.01 4.64 -12.04
N ASP A 70 -6.69 3.36 -12.30
CA ASP A 70 -5.33 2.88 -12.53
C ASP A 70 -4.61 3.79 -13.54
N LYS A 71 -3.58 4.50 -13.06
CA LYS A 71 -2.83 5.44 -13.88
C LYS A 71 -1.92 4.61 -14.81
N PRO A 72 -1.99 4.83 -16.13
CA PRO A 72 -1.26 4.00 -17.11
C PRO A 72 0.25 4.09 -16.96
#